data_AF-A0A849EJP0-F1
#
_entry.id   AF-A0A849EJP0-F1
#
_cell.length_a   1.000
_cell.length_b   1.000
_cell.length_c   1.000
_cell.angle_alpha   90.00
_cell.angle_beta   90.00
_cell.angle_gamma   90.00
#
_symmetry.space_group_name_H-M   'P 1'
#
loop_
_entity.id
_entity.type
_entity.pdbx_description
1 polymer ?
#
loop_
_entity_poly.entity_id
_entity_poly.type
_entity_poly.pdbx_seq_one_letter_code
_entity_poly.pdbx_strand_id
1 'polypeptide(L)'
;MKRSLIFLFLTLLMACRSTKDASMAEEIDIANFSNATIIGDHMNYLASDALNGRDTGSEGIDLAASFIVNELKENGIAPYYKAYQDTLSNIENTAYNIVGVLAGNDPSLKEEVII
;
A
#
# COMPACT_ATOMS: atom_id res chain seq x y z
N MET A 1 34.09 -12.19 -50.60
CA MET A 1 32.88 -11.32 -50.71
C MET A 1 31.59 -12.02 -50.25
N LYS A 2 31.38 -13.32 -50.48
CA LYS A 2 30.16 -14.05 -50.07
C LYS A 2 30.01 -14.29 -48.55
N ARG A 3 31.12 -14.28 -47.78
CA ARG A 3 31.10 -14.44 -46.31
C ARG A 3 30.75 -13.15 -45.55
N SER A 4 31.00 -11.97 -46.14
CA SER A 4 30.66 -10.68 -45.53
C SER A 4 29.16 -10.36 -45.66
N LEU A 5 28.47 -10.95 -46.65
CA LEU A 5 27.04 -10.78 -46.86
C LEU A 5 26.18 -11.58 -45.84
N ILE A 6 26.76 -12.64 -45.27
CA ILE A 6 26.10 -13.50 -44.28
C ILE A 6 26.07 -12.82 -42.90
N PHE A 7 27.11 -12.06 -42.54
CA PHE A 7 27.15 -11.33 -41.27
C PHE A 7 26.20 -10.12 -41.23
N LEU A 8 25.90 -9.50 -42.37
CA LEU A 8 24.95 -8.37 -42.47
C LEU A 8 23.48 -8.81 -42.34
N PHE A 9 23.18 -10.07 -42.62
CA PHE A 9 21.82 -10.63 -42.51
C PHE A 9 21.50 -11.10 -41.07
N LEU A 10 22.52 -11.43 -40.27
CA LEU A 10 22.34 -11.93 -38.90
C LEU A 10 22.03 -10.82 -37.89
N THR A 11 22.42 -9.58 -38.17
CA THR A 11 22.14 -8.41 -37.31
C THR A 11 20.73 -7.83 -37.49
N LEU A 12 20.00 -8.25 -38.54
CA LEU A 12 18.67 -7.70 -38.86
C LEU A 12 17.51 -8.35 -38.07
N LEU A 13 17.77 -9.47 -37.38
CA LEU A 13 16.75 -10.21 -36.61
C LEU A 13 16.65 -9.79 -35.14
N MET A 14 17.46 -8.85 -34.67
CA MET A 14 17.50 -8.43 -33.26
C MET A 14 16.81 -7.07 -32.99
N ALA A 15 16.24 -6.41 -34.01
CA ALA A 15 15.74 -5.04 -33.92
C ALA A 15 14.24 -4.89 -33.56
N CYS A 16 13.57 -5.95 -33.08
CA CYS A 16 12.19 -5.85 -32.62
C CYS A 16 12.01 -6.51 -31.26
N ARG A 17 12.46 -5.82 -30.21
CA ARG A 17 11.86 -5.93 -28.87
C ARG A 17 11.21 -4.59 -28.56
N SER A 18 10.00 -4.42 -29.10
CA SER A 18 9.07 -3.40 -28.65
C SER A 18 8.60 -3.83 -27.25
N THR A 19 9.23 -3.30 -26.21
CA THR A 19 8.68 -3.33 -24.86
C THR A 19 7.44 -2.46 -24.89
N LYS A 20 6.28 -3.08 -25.17
CA LYS A 20 5.01 -2.50 -24.80
C LYS A 20 5.01 -2.46 -23.27
N ASP A 21 5.28 -1.29 -22.71
CA ASP A 21 4.82 -0.96 -21.36
C ASP A 21 3.30 -1.05 -21.39
N ALA A 22 2.82 -2.26 -21.12
CA ALA A 22 1.44 -2.49 -20.78
C ALA A 22 1.28 -1.94 -19.36
N SER A 23 0.88 -0.67 -19.24
CA SER A 23 0.15 -0.24 -18.06
C SER A 23 -1.14 -1.07 -18.06
N MET A 24 -1.09 -2.23 -17.40
CA MET A 24 -2.29 -2.93 -17.01
C MET A 24 -2.96 -2.03 -15.98
N ALA A 25 -3.86 -1.16 -16.44
CA ALA A 25 -4.88 -0.63 -15.58
C ALA A 25 -5.70 -1.84 -15.15
N GLU A 26 -5.50 -2.28 -13.91
CA GLU A 26 -6.35 -3.26 -13.26
C GLU A 26 -7.78 -2.73 -13.36
N GLU A 27 -8.67 -3.51 -13.97
CA GLU A 27 -10.08 -3.16 -14.04
C GLU A 27 -10.61 -3.20 -12.60
N ILE A 28 -10.81 -2.02 -12.00
CA ILE A 28 -11.30 -1.92 -10.63
C ILE A 28 -12.71 -2.54 -10.62
N ASP A 29 -12.88 -3.62 -9.86
CA ASP A 29 -14.19 -4.20 -9.61
C ASP A 29 -14.98 -3.28 -8.66
N ILE A 30 -15.58 -2.24 -9.23
CA ILE A 30 -16.36 -1.22 -8.51
C ILE A 30 -17.51 -1.86 -7.72
N ALA A 31 -18.04 -3.01 -8.19
CA ALA A 31 -19.13 -3.71 -7.51
C ALA A 31 -18.68 -4.33 -6.18
N ASN A 32 -17.39 -4.66 -6.04
CA ASN A 32 -16.81 -5.24 -4.83
C ASN A 32 -15.83 -4.30 -4.12
N PHE A 33 -15.78 -3.01 -4.49
CA PHE A 33 -14.93 -2.01 -3.83
C PHE A 33 -15.22 -1.89 -2.32
N SER A 34 -16.47 -2.10 -1.92
CA SER A 34 -16.88 -2.08 -0.51
C SER A 34 -17.79 -3.27 -0.21
N ASN A 35 -17.54 -3.94 0.92
CA ASN A 35 -18.29 -5.09 1.37
C ASN A 35 -18.81 -4.86 2.80
N ALA A 36 -20.13 -4.85 2.96
CA ALA A 36 -20.77 -4.59 4.25
C ALA A 36 -20.37 -5.60 5.34
N THR A 37 -20.10 -6.86 4.97
CA THR A 37 -19.62 -7.88 5.89
C THR A 37 -18.24 -7.54 6.41
N ILE A 38 -17.29 -7.21 5.53
CA ILE A 38 -15.90 -6.86 5.91
C ILE A 38 -15.90 -5.62 6.82
N ILE A 39 -16.65 -4.58 6.44
CA ILE A 39 -16.80 -3.39 7.29
C ILE A 39 -17.42 -3.74 8.65
N GLY A 40 -18.43 -4.61 8.65
CA GLY A 40 -19.05 -5.12 9.88
C GLY A 40 -18.04 -5.84 10.78
N ASP A 41 -17.20 -6.70 10.21
CA ASP A 41 -16.18 -7.45 10.94
C ASP A 41 -15.13 -6.53 11.57
N HIS A 42 -14.67 -5.50 10.83
CA HIS A 42 -13.75 -4.49 11.36
C HIS A 42 -14.36 -3.74 12.54
N MET A 43 -15.62 -3.29 12.39
CA MET A 43 -16.35 -2.59 13.44
C MET A 43 -16.58 -3.46 14.67
N ASN A 44 -16.95 -4.73 14.45
CA ASN A 44 -17.19 -5.70 15.52
C ASN A 44 -15.92 -5.96 16.32
N TYR A 45 -14.78 -6.18 15.68
CA TYR A 45 -13.51 -6.37 16.38
C TYR A 45 -13.11 -5.12 17.16
N LEU A 46 -13.13 -3.96 16.50
CA LEU A 46 -12.74 -2.67 17.08
C LEU A 46 -13.64 -2.24 18.26
N ALA A 47 -14.89 -2.68 18.28
CA ALA A 47 -15.82 -2.43 19.38
C ALA A 47 -15.97 -3.61 20.35
N SER A 48 -15.19 -4.69 20.18
CA SER A 48 -15.34 -5.90 20.97
C SER A 48 -14.79 -5.75 22.39
N ASP A 49 -15.33 -6.56 23.30
CA ASP A 49 -14.84 -6.69 24.67
C ASP A 49 -13.38 -7.17 24.73
N ALA A 50 -12.86 -7.79 23.67
CA ALA A 50 -11.46 -8.23 23.62
C ALA A 50 -10.46 -7.08 23.78
N LEU A 51 -10.85 -5.86 23.41
CA LEU A 51 -10.00 -4.67 23.57
C LEU A 51 -10.11 -4.08 24.98
N ASN A 52 -11.17 -4.40 25.75
CA ASN A 52 -11.39 -3.86 27.10
C ASN A 52 -11.38 -2.32 27.18
N GLY A 53 -11.73 -1.64 26.09
CA GLY A 53 -11.61 -0.18 25.94
C GLY A 53 -10.42 0.22 25.05
N ARG A 54 -10.29 1.52 24.74
CA ARG A 54 -9.22 2.04 23.87
C ARG A 54 -8.75 3.42 24.31
N ASP A 55 -8.81 3.68 25.61
CA ASP A 55 -8.31 4.93 26.15
C ASP A 55 -6.80 5.03 25.91
N THR A 56 -6.30 6.26 25.80
CA THR A 56 -4.89 6.51 25.54
C THR A 56 -4.01 5.90 26.63
N GLY A 57 -3.03 5.08 26.21
CA GLY A 57 -2.12 4.36 27.11
C GLY A 57 -2.65 3.03 27.67
N SER A 58 -3.85 2.59 27.23
CA SER A 58 -4.39 1.26 27.58
C SER A 58 -3.82 0.14 26.70
N GLU A 59 -3.88 -1.11 27.16
CA GLU A 59 -3.53 -2.28 26.32
C GLU A 59 -4.46 -2.40 25.10
N GLY A 60 -5.73 -2.02 25.26
CA GLY A 60 -6.72 -2.06 24.19
C GLY A 60 -6.42 -1.12 23.03
N ILE A 61 -5.80 0.04 23.26
CA ILE A 61 -5.38 0.92 22.16
C ILE A 61 -4.22 0.31 21.37
N ASP A 62 -3.31 -0.44 22.01
CA ASP A 62 -2.21 -1.13 21.33
C ASP A 62 -2.71 -2.31 20.48
N LEU A 63 -3.71 -3.04 20.97
CA LEU A 63 -4.40 -4.09 20.21
C LEU A 63 -5.13 -3.51 18.99
N ALA A 64 -5.86 -2.41 19.17
CA ALA A 64 -6.55 -1.71 18.08
C ALA A 64 -5.56 -1.20 17.02
N ALA A 65 -4.46 -0.59 17.45
CA ALA A 65 -3.40 -0.13 16.57
C ALA A 65 -2.78 -1.27 15.77
N SER A 66 -2.51 -2.41 16.42
CA SER A 66 -1.95 -3.60 15.78
C SER A 66 -2.89 -4.16 14.71
N PHE A 67 -4.20 -4.18 15.00
CA PHE A 67 -5.22 -4.57 14.02
C PHE A 67 -5.19 -3.65 12.80
N ILE A 68 -5.24 -2.32 12.98
CA ILE A 68 -5.22 -1.36 11.86
C ILE A 68 -3.93 -1.49 11.04
N VAL A 69 -2.78 -1.67 11.70
CA VAL A 69 -1.50 -1.89 11.02
C VAL A 69 -1.52 -3.16 10.17
N ASN A 70 -2.15 -4.23 10.66
CA ASN A 70 -2.26 -5.46 9.88
C ASN A 70 -3.17 -5.28 8.67
N GLU A 71 -4.33 -4.62 8.83
CA GLU A 71 -5.21 -4.25 7.71
C GLU A 71 -4.46 -3.47 6.63
N LEU A 72 -3.66 -2.46 7.01
CA LEU A 72 -2.85 -1.68 6.06
C LEU A 72 -1.83 -2.57 5.34
N LYS A 73 -1.13 -3.45 6.06
CA LYS A 73 -0.13 -4.37 5.48
C LYS A 73 -0.75 -5.37 4.52
N GLU A 74 -1.88 -5.96 4.88
CA GLU A 74 -2.60 -6.94 4.05
C GLU A 74 -3.09 -6.30 2.74
N ASN A 75 -3.38 -5.01 2.76
CA ASN A 75 -3.73 -4.22 1.58
C ASN A 75 -2.52 -3.57 0.88
N GLY A 76 -1.28 -3.94 1.24
CA GLY A 76 -0.06 -3.47 0.57
C GLY A 76 0.28 -1.99 0.81
N ILE A 77 -0.30 -1.36 1.83
CA ILE A 77 -0.06 0.04 2.17
C ILE A 77 1.19 0.13 3.07
N ALA A 78 2.19 0.89 2.64
CA ALA A 78 3.46 1.05 3.35
C ALA A 78 3.33 2.02 4.55
N PRO A 79 4.21 1.95 5.57
CA PRO A 79 4.28 3.00 6.59
C PRO A 79 4.78 4.31 5.97
N TYR A 80 4.20 5.45 6.38
CA TYR A 80 4.66 6.77 5.91
C TYR A 80 6.03 7.16 6.48
N TYR A 81 6.28 6.83 7.75
CA TYR A 81 7.57 7.05 8.41
C TYR A 81 8.40 5.76 8.46
N LYS A 82 9.36 5.67 9.40
CA LYS A 82 10.12 4.42 9.65
C LYS A 82 9.23 3.27 10.11
N ALA A 83 8.11 3.59 10.75
CA ALA A 83 7.06 2.67 11.18
C ALA A 83 5.70 3.35 10.96
N TYR A 84 4.61 2.60 11.13
CA TYR A 84 3.26 3.16 11.01
C TYR A 84 2.93 4.12 12.15
N GLN A 85 3.55 3.95 13.32
CA GLN A 85 3.33 4.79 14.48
C GLN A 85 4.01 6.16 14.33
N ASP A 86 3.20 7.21 14.43
CA ASP A 86 3.66 8.61 14.55
C ASP A 86 3.39 9.11 15.98
N THR A 87 4.40 9.07 16.83
CA THR A 87 4.27 9.33 18.27
C THR A 87 3.97 10.79 18.57
N LEU A 88 2.90 11.02 19.33
CA LEU A 88 2.49 12.33 19.79
C LEU A 88 3.36 12.74 20.99
N SER A 89 3.87 13.97 20.97
CA SER A 89 4.80 14.50 21.98
C SER A 89 4.13 15.39 23.03
N ASN A 90 2.86 15.72 22.84
CA ASN A 90 2.12 16.72 23.62
C ASN A 90 1.05 16.11 24.54
N ILE A 91 1.25 14.87 24.97
CA ILE A 91 0.32 14.10 25.79
C ILE A 91 1.06 13.35 26.89
N GLU A 92 0.41 13.21 28.05
CA GLU A 92 1.03 12.63 29.25
C GLU A 92 1.32 11.13 29.10
N ASN A 93 0.40 10.40 28.48
CA ASN A 93 0.55 8.99 28.15
C ASN A 93 1.04 8.84 26.72
N THR A 94 1.85 7.80 26.46
CA THR A 94 2.27 7.46 25.09
C THR A 94 1.05 7.23 24.21
N ALA A 95 0.94 8.01 23.13
CA ALA A 95 0.02 7.73 22.04
C ALA A 95 0.66 8.08 20.71
N TYR A 96 0.07 7.54 19.65
CA TYR A 96 0.59 7.67 18.31
C TYR A 96 -0.56 7.58 17.31
N ASN A 97 -0.42 8.29 16.19
CA ASN A 97 -1.25 8.03 15.02
C ASN A 97 -0.75 6.76 14.32
N ILE A 98 -1.62 6.11 13.54
CA ILE A 98 -1.25 5.06 12.60
C ILE A 98 -1.35 5.65 11.19
N VAL A 99 -0.21 5.76 10.50
CA VAL A 99 -0.10 6.46 9.22
C VAL A 99 0.46 5.52 8.15
N GLY A 100 -0.39 5.20 7.17
CA GLY A 100 -0.02 4.48 5.96
C GLY A 100 0.12 5.42 4.77
N VAL A 101 0.91 5.04 3.77
CA VAL A 101 1.09 5.75 2.50
C VAL A 101 0.94 4.80 1.33
N LEU A 102 0.18 5.24 0.33
CA LEU A 102 0.04 4.58 -0.96
C LEU A 102 0.73 5.43 -2.03
N ALA A 103 1.67 4.85 -2.75
CA ALA A 103 2.38 5.57 -3.81
C ALA A 103 1.44 5.84 -4.99
N GLY A 104 1.39 7.10 -5.44
CA GLY A 104 0.64 7.48 -6.63
C GLY A 104 1.28 6.95 -7.91
N ASN A 105 0.44 6.78 -8.95
CA ASN A 105 0.88 6.28 -10.26
C ASN A 105 1.26 7.39 -11.25
N ASP A 106 0.93 8.66 -10.97
CA ASP A 106 1.23 9.78 -11.84
C ASP A 106 2.73 10.12 -11.79
N PRO A 107 3.49 10.00 -12.90
CA PRO A 107 4.92 10.29 -12.93
C PRO A 107 5.30 11.73 -12.58
N SER A 108 4.42 12.69 -12.85
CA SER A 108 4.68 14.11 -12.62
C SER A 108 4.47 14.54 -11.17
N LEU A 109 3.69 13.76 -10.42
CA LEU A 109 3.31 14.06 -9.04
C LEU A 109 3.91 13.08 -8.02
N LYS A 110 4.90 12.26 -8.42
CA LYS A 110 5.48 11.22 -7.55
C LYS A 110 6.11 11.76 -6.26
N GLU A 111 6.55 13.01 -6.28
CA GLU A 111 7.19 13.67 -5.14
C GLU A 111 6.22 14.53 -4.33
N GLU A 112 4.95 14.62 -4.75
CA GLU A 112 3.93 15.39 -4.06
C GLU A 112 3.21 14.52 -3.04
N VAL A 113 3.09 15.01 -1.81
CA VAL A 113 2.37 14.35 -0.72
C VAL A 113 1.04 15.05 -0.51
N ILE A 114 -0.06 14.30 -0.59
CA ILE A 114 -1.41 14.77 -0.30
C ILE A 114 -1.79 14.25 1.10
N ILE A 115 -2.15 15.16 2.00
CA ILE A 115 -2.51 14.89 3.41
C ILE A 115 -3.94 15.36 3.66
#